data_AF-A0A7C4X0K6-F1
#
_entry.id   AF-A0A7C4X0K6-F1
#
_cell.length_a   1.000
_cell.length_b   1.000
_cell.length_c   1.000
_cell.angle_alpha   90.00
_cell.angle_beta   90.00
_cell.angle_gamma   90.00
#
_symmetry.space_group_name_H-M   'P 1'
#
loop_
_entity.id
_entity.type
_entity.pdbx_description
1 polymer ?
#
loop_
_entity_poly.entity_id
_entity_poly.type
_entity_poly.pdbx_seq_one_letter_code
_entity_poly.pdbx_strand_id
1 'polypeptide(L)'
;MGGATIKLGNLSRYLFGLPTGILPEGYEFGYPKATVALILANVAVYIISSLSNMFMSIGGYWVEVGSYIPILLVEDPTNIYRVFTSMFLHGDILHIFFNMYFLYIFGRGVENSLGSLRFVILYFISGILATVFHTAFSYIQGPYALMIPALGASGAISGVLAAYLMFYPGTSLSACWFFFIFPVCFTVRASYWLIFWFATQVIYGYSRLGAAVAFFAHAGGFVAGIALLPILVRKERLELLRGWRSYGHIFNIIFREVEAVRGLGRTSKLLLSALIASLIAGSAVIASDVSQLTIYVAGVSGRAVGIAELNDSIVFTVVNNNVEVQTITNTYTRILINRLVGLDLMINKSASSSSLELINLNTTSKLRVGDSVVNVPTYIESLRLNYDDNGVLKEAYGSFKTVIVSIMTNTYRFGDSITYEFRISVVGYYDASKMVTSTALTSLATSTVALAVVLFRDRELTIVG
;
A
#
# COMPACT_ATOMS: atom_id res chain seq x y z
N MET A 1 16.03 58.91 32.39
CA MET A 1 15.75 58.35 31.05
C MET A 1 15.81 56.83 31.17
N GLY A 2 14.65 56.20 31.41
CA GLY A 2 14.55 54.74 31.56
C GLY A 2 14.26 54.10 30.22
N GLY A 3 15.17 53.25 29.73
CA GLY A 3 14.98 52.49 28.51
C GLY A 3 14.04 51.31 28.76
N ALA A 4 12.88 51.32 28.10
CA ALA A 4 11.97 50.18 28.07
C ALA A 4 12.49 49.14 27.07
N THR A 5 13.02 48.03 27.58
CA THR A 5 13.32 46.84 26.78
C THR A 5 12.00 46.11 26.50
N ILE A 6 11.51 46.20 25.27
CA ILE A 6 10.37 45.39 24.82
C ILE A 6 10.86 43.94 24.66
N LYS A 7 10.47 43.07 25.61
CA LYS A 7 10.62 41.62 25.44
C LYS A 7 9.70 41.16 24.30
N LEU A 8 10.28 40.67 23.22
CA LEU A 8 9.59 39.94 22.15
C LEU A 8 9.05 38.62 22.70
N GLY A 9 7.93 38.67 23.42
CA GLY A 9 7.10 37.51 23.69
C GLY A 9 6.17 37.26 22.50
N ASN A 10 6.06 35.99 22.08
CA ASN A 10 5.07 35.45 21.13
C ASN A 10 5.43 35.34 19.63
N LEU A 11 6.67 35.02 19.26
CA LEU A 11 6.91 34.43 17.93
C LEU A 11 6.82 32.89 17.90
N SER A 12 6.81 32.21 19.05
CA SER A 12 6.76 30.73 19.12
C SER A 12 5.37 30.12 18.93
N ARG A 13 4.31 30.93 18.85
CA ARG A 13 2.92 30.44 18.74
C ARG A 13 2.50 29.99 17.33
N TYR A 14 3.31 30.24 16.31
CA TYR A 14 2.89 30.05 14.89
C TYR A 14 3.82 29.17 14.05
N LEU A 15 4.81 28.50 14.64
CA LEU A 15 5.68 27.59 13.87
C LEU A 15 5.11 26.16 13.86
N PHE A 16 4.46 25.83 12.74
CA PHE A 16 4.13 24.50 12.24
C PHE A 16 3.32 23.56 13.15
N GLY A 17 1.98 23.66 13.08
CA GLY A 17 1.06 22.51 13.24
C GLY A 17 1.08 21.76 14.58
N LEU A 18 1.78 22.26 15.60
CA LEU A 18 1.85 21.63 16.92
C LEU A 18 0.52 21.83 17.68
N PRO A 19 0.05 20.83 18.44
CA PRO A 19 -1.04 21.03 19.39
C PRO A 19 -0.53 21.91 20.54
N THR A 20 -0.65 23.22 20.41
CA THR A 20 -0.14 24.21 21.38
C THR A 20 -1.09 24.48 22.55
N GLY A 21 -2.17 23.71 22.72
CA GLY A 21 -3.24 24.03 23.67
C GLY A 21 -3.63 22.93 24.66
N ILE A 22 -2.89 21.82 24.77
CA ILE A 22 -3.39 20.62 25.48
C ILE A 22 -2.82 20.46 26.88
N LEU A 23 -1.74 21.15 27.22
CA LEU A 23 -1.06 20.96 28.49
C LEU A 23 -0.87 22.29 29.23
N PRO A 24 -0.94 22.28 30.58
CA PRO A 24 -0.69 23.48 31.38
C PRO A 24 0.65 24.13 31.00
N GLU A 25 0.77 25.46 31.13
CA GLU A 25 2.07 26.13 31.07
C GLU A 25 3.06 25.41 32.00
N GLY A 26 4.13 24.84 31.43
CA GLY A 26 5.17 24.11 32.16
C GLY A 26 5.15 22.57 32.07
N TYR A 27 4.18 21.94 31.38
CA TYR A 27 4.28 20.51 31.07
C TYR A 27 5.21 20.28 29.87
N GLU A 28 6.44 19.88 30.14
CA GLU A 28 7.32 19.35 29.10
C GLU A 28 6.94 17.90 28.81
N PHE A 29 6.59 17.61 27.55
CA PHE A 29 6.54 16.23 27.09
C PHE A 29 7.86 15.56 27.42
N GLY A 30 7.81 14.37 28.02
CA GLY A 30 9.02 13.57 28.23
C GLY A 30 9.74 13.40 26.89
N TYR A 31 11.08 13.50 26.92
CA TYR A 31 11.88 13.43 25.70
C TYR A 31 11.54 12.14 24.92
N PRO A 32 11.10 12.25 23.66
CA PRO A 32 10.52 11.13 22.91
C PRO A 32 11.62 10.24 22.32
N LYS A 33 12.28 9.49 23.21
CA LYS A 33 13.50 8.73 22.92
C LYS A 33 13.30 7.74 21.78
N ALA A 34 12.20 6.97 21.78
CA ALA A 34 11.95 5.98 20.75
C ALA A 34 11.59 6.62 19.41
N THR A 35 10.76 7.67 19.42
CA THR A 35 10.43 8.42 18.21
C THR A 35 11.69 8.97 17.54
N VAL A 36 12.56 9.63 18.32
CA VAL A 36 13.82 10.18 17.81
C VAL A 36 14.76 9.07 17.34
N ALA A 37 14.89 7.97 18.08
CA ALA A 37 15.73 6.84 17.69
C ALA A 37 15.29 6.22 16.36
N LEU A 38 13.98 6.03 16.16
CA LEU A 38 13.44 5.54 14.88
C LEU A 38 13.70 6.54 13.75
N ILE A 39 13.54 7.84 14.00
CA ILE A 39 13.85 8.87 12.99
C ILE A 39 15.33 8.80 12.58
N LEU A 40 16.24 8.77 13.55
CA LEU A 40 17.68 8.69 13.29
C LEU A 40 18.05 7.41 12.53
N ALA A 41 17.45 6.26 12.89
CA ALA A 41 17.67 5.01 12.18
C ALA A 41 17.23 5.08 10.71
N ASN A 42 16.03 5.61 10.45
CA ASN A 42 15.51 5.78 9.08
C ASN A 42 16.36 6.75 8.26
N VAL A 43 16.77 7.88 8.85
CA VAL A 43 17.64 8.86 8.19
C VAL A 43 19.01 8.25 7.87
N ALA A 44 19.61 7.49 8.79
CA ALA A 44 20.89 6.82 8.54
C ALA A 44 20.79 5.80 7.40
N VAL A 45 19.74 4.96 7.40
CA VAL A 45 19.49 3.98 6.33
C VAL A 45 19.26 4.69 4.99
N TYR A 46 18.53 5.80 4.97
CA TYR A 46 18.33 6.57 3.74
C TYR A 46 19.62 7.16 3.19
N ILE A 47 20.46 7.77 4.03
CA ILE A 47 21.77 8.31 3.62
C ILE A 47 22.61 7.21 2.95
N ILE A 48 22.67 6.03 3.56
CA ILE A 48 23.43 4.89 3.01
C ILE A 48 22.81 4.39 1.70
N SER A 49 21.49 4.20 1.67
CA SER A 49 20.80 3.57 0.55
C SER A 49 20.62 4.48 -0.68
N SER A 50 20.77 5.79 -0.52
CA SER A 50 20.65 6.78 -1.60
C SER A 50 21.97 7.42 -2.03
N LEU A 51 23.10 7.03 -1.42
CA LEU A 51 24.42 7.61 -1.66
C LEU A 51 24.83 7.55 -3.15
N SER A 52 24.53 6.43 -3.83
CA SER A 52 24.84 6.26 -5.26
C SER A 52 24.09 7.22 -6.17
N ASN A 53 22.98 7.80 -5.70
CA ASN A 53 22.11 8.71 -6.44
C ASN A 53 22.10 10.12 -5.81
N MET A 54 23.19 10.52 -5.14
CA MET A 54 23.33 11.84 -4.54
C MET A 54 22.18 12.24 -3.60
N PHE A 55 21.62 11.27 -2.86
CA PHE A 55 20.51 11.48 -1.91
C PHE A 55 19.18 11.91 -2.52
N MET A 56 19.00 11.79 -3.84
CA MET A 56 17.73 12.11 -4.49
C MET A 56 16.76 10.93 -4.45
N SER A 57 17.27 9.71 -4.63
CA SER A 57 16.49 8.48 -4.63
C SER A 57 17.29 7.29 -4.14
N ILE A 58 16.60 6.23 -3.72
CA ILE A 58 17.23 4.96 -3.36
C ILE A 58 17.93 4.30 -4.57
N GLY A 59 19.08 3.68 -4.33
CA GLY A 59 19.79 2.89 -5.34
C GLY A 59 19.06 1.57 -5.66
N GLY A 60 19.10 1.14 -6.93
CA GLY A 60 18.41 -0.07 -7.40
C GLY A 60 18.77 -1.33 -6.60
N TYR A 61 20.05 -1.47 -6.23
CA TYR A 61 20.52 -2.56 -5.37
C TYR A 61 19.74 -2.64 -4.04
N TRP A 62 19.53 -1.52 -3.36
CA TRP A 62 18.84 -1.48 -2.07
C TRP A 62 17.35 -1.80 -2.18
N VAL A 63 16.71 -1.42 -3.29
CA VAL A 63 15.34 -1.84 -3.60
C VAL A 63 15.31 -3.36 -3.77
N GLU A 64 16.21 -3.91 -4.58
CA GLU A 64 16.25 -5.34 -4.87
C GLU A 64 16.49 -6.19 -3.63
N VAL A 65 17.39 -5.79 -2.73
CA VAL A 65 17.74 -6.61 -1.54
C VAL A 65 16.90 -6.33 -0.31
N GLY A 66 16.32 -5.13 -0.15
CA GLY A 66 15.69 -4.74 1.11
C GLY A 66 14.21 -4.40 1.06
N SER A 67 13.62 -4.21 -0.13
CA SER A 67 12.19 -3.96 -0.25
C SER A 67 11.36 -5.22 0.01
N TYR A 68 10.11 -5.02 0.44
CA TYR A 68 9.15 -6.10 0.62
C TYR A 68 8.50 -6.42 -0.73
N ILE A 69 8.71 -7.64 -1.21
CA ILE A 69 8.09 -8.18 -2.40
C ILE A 69 7.39 -9.47 -1.98
N PRO A 70 6.04 -9.49 -1.89
CA PRO A 70 5.31 -10.65 -1.37
C PRO A 70 5.70 -11.98 -2.00
N ILE A 71 5.91 -12.01 -3.33
CA ILE A 71 6.20 -13.27 -4.04
C ILE A 71 7.52 -13.91 -3.62
N LEU A 72 8.50 -13.11 -3.17
CA LEU A 72 9.80 -13.65 -2.73
C LEU A 72 9.69 -14.48 -1.44
N LEU A 73 8.64 -14.27 -0.63
CA LEU A 73 8.36 -15.13 0.53
C LEU A 73 7.77 -16.48 0.14
N VAL A 74 7.07 -16.54 -0.99
CA VAL A 74 6.56 -17.79 -1.56
C VAL A 74 7.72 -18.57 -2.16
N GLU A 75 8.62 -17.87 -2.85
CA GLU A 75 9.81 -18.45 -3.45
C GLU A 75 10.80 -18.98 -2.40
N ASP A 76 11.15 -18.15 -1.42
CA ASP A 76 12.07 -18.51 -0.35
C ASP A 76 11.69 -17.82 0.97
N PRO A 77 11.25 -18.58 2.00
CA PRO A 77 10.90 -18.06 3.32
C PRO A 77 12.02 -17.27 4.02
N THR A 78 13.30 -17.46 3.64
CA THR A 78 14.40 -16.68 4.23
C THR A 78 14.27 -15.19 3.95
N ASN A 79 13.51 -14.79 2.92
CA ASN A 79 13.18 -13.40 2.60
C ASN A 79 12.33 -12.68 3.67
N ILE A 80 11.97 -13.33 4.78
CA ILE A 80 11.19 -12.74 5.89
C ILE A 80 11.83 -11.46 6.47
N TYR A 81 13.15 -11.31 6.40
CA TYR A 81 13.82 -10.08 6.84
C TYR A 81 13.32 -8.83 6.09
N ARG A 82 12.82 -9.00 4.85
CA ARG A 82 12.28 -7.91 4.02
C ARG A 82 11.06 -7.24 4.62
N VAL A 83 10.30 -7.96 5.47
CA VAL A 83 9.21 -7.38 6.25
C VAL A 83 9.72 -6.27 7.17
N PHE A 84 10.91 -6.43 7.73
CA PHE A 84 11.51 -5.46 8.65
C PHE A 84 12.37 -4.43 7.92
N THR A 85 13.21 -4.83 6.96
CA THR A 85 14.11 -3.90 6.26
C THR A 85 13.34 -2.88 5.42
N SER A 86 12.22 -3.29 4.80
CA SER A 86 11.37 -2.40 4.01
C SER A 86 10.84 -1.21 4.82
N MET A 87 10.64 -1.38 6.13
CA MET A 87 10.19 -0.33 7.03
C MET A 87 11.21 0.82 7.20
N PHE A 88 12.46 0.63 6.77
CA PHE A 88 13.53 1.63 6.88
C PHE A 88 13.98 2.22 5.54
N LEU A 89 13.63 1.58 4.43
CA LEU A 89 13.95 2.06 3.08
C LEU A 89 12.95 3.12 2.63
N HIS A 90 13.43 4.12 1.88
CA HIS A 90 12.61 5.22 1.36
C HIS A 90 12.99 5.53 -0.08
N GLY A 91 11.98 5.73 -0.94
CA GLY A 91 12.18 5.86 -2.39
C GLY A 91 12.91 7.13 -2.80
N ASP A 92 12.62 8.24 -2.13
CA ASP A 92 13.09 9.58 -2.46
C ASP A 92 13.06 10.50 -1.24
N ILE A 93 13.60 11.72 -1.42
CA ILE A 93 13.78 12.70 -0.34
C ILE A 93 12.45 13.19 0.25
N LEU A 94 11.40 13.34 -0.57
CA LEU A 94 10.08 13.76 -0.10
C LEU A 94 9.42 12.63 0.69
N HIS A 95 9.57 11.39 0.23
CA HIS A 95 9.03 10.23 0.92
C HIS A 95 9.61 10.11 2.35
N ILE A 96 10.94 10.19 2.53
CA ILE A 96 11.51 10.17 3.89
C ILE A 96 11.11 11.41 4.70
N PHE A 97 11.13 12.60 4.10
CA PHE A 97 10.78 13.83 4.79
C PHE A 97 9.39 13.73 5.41
N PHE A 98 8.38 13.36 4.60
CA PHE A 98 7.01 13.26 5.11
C PHE A 98 6.88 12.13 6.14
N ASN A 99 7.47 10.95 5.93
CA ASN A 99 7.42 9.89 6.95
C ASN A 99 7.98 10.36 8.30
N MET A 100 9.15 11.01 8.30
CA MET A 100 9.77 11.48 9.55
C MET A 100 9.00 12.65 10.16
N TYR A 101 8.42 13.53 9.34
CA TYR A 101 7.54 14.62 9.77
C TYR A 101 6.29 14.09 10.49
N PHE A 102 5.57 13.14 9.88
CA PHE A 102 4.41 12.50 10.50
C PHE A 102 4.82 11.71 11.75
N LEU A 103 5.90 10.93 11.70
CA LEU A 103 6.40 10.18 12.87
C LEU A 103 6.74 11.12 14.03
N TYR A 104 7.37 12.27 13.78
CA TYR A 104 7.72 13.22 14.82
C TYR A 104 6.50 13.93 15.42
N ILE A 105 5.55 14.38 14.59
CA ILE A 105 4.38 15.10 15.09
C ILE A 105 3.49 14.19 15.94
N PHE A 106 3.16 13.02 15.41
CA PHE A 106 2.20 12.12 16.05
C PHE A 106 2.88 11.17 17.04
N GLY A 107 4.07 10.66 16.71
CA GLY A 107 4.80 9.69 17.53
C GLY A 107 5.14 10.21 18.91
N ARG A 108 5.48 11.50 19.06
CA ARG A 108 5.74 12.09 20.39
C ARG A 108 4.53 11.99 21.32
N GLY A 109 3.33 12.32 20.84
CA GLY A 109 2.11 12.24 21.65
C GLY A 109 1.78 10.80 22.04
N VAL A 110 1.93 9.88 21.09
CA VAL A 110 1.66 8.45 21.30
C VAL A 110 2.70 7.80 22.22
N GLU A 111 3.99 8.10 22.06
CA GLU A 111 5.07 7.65 22.94
C GLU A 111 4.86 8.16 24.36
N ASN A 112 4.44 9.41 24.53
CA ASN A 112 4.09 9.93 25.84
C ASN A 112 2.85 9.24 26.42
N SER A 113 1.90 8.78 25.62
CA SER A 113 0.74 8.04 26.11
C SER A 113 1.07 6.59 26.49
N LEU A 114 1.93 5.91 25.74
CA LEU A 114 2.23 4.48 25.91
C LEU A 114 3.49 4.20 26.75
N GLY A 115 4.46 5.11 26.70
CA GLY A 115 5.86 4.87 27.05
C GLY A 115 6.65 4.24 25.88
N SER A 116 7.97 4.47 25.86
CA SER A 116 8.86 4.13 24.74
C SER A 116 8.80 2.67 24.29
N LEU A 117 8.86 1.70 25.21
CA LEU A 117 8.84 0.28 24.84
C LEU A 117 7.54 -0.12 24.12
N ARG A 118 6.39 0.29 24.66
CA ARG A 118 5.08 -0.07 24.08
C ARG A 118 4.82 0.68 22.78
N PHE A 119 5.36 1.89 22.65
CA PHE A 119 5.38 2.62 21.38
C PHE A 119 6.19 1.89 20.31
N VAL A 120 7.37 1.36 20.64
CA VAL A 120 8.18 0.55 19.70
C VAL A 120 7.43 -0.72 19.29
N ILE A 121 6.78 -1.41 20.24
CA ILE A 121 5.95 -2.58 19.95
C ILE A 121 4.79 -2.21 19.01
N LEU A 122 4.07 -1.10 19.29
CA LEU A 122 3.03 -0.59 18.41
C LEU A 122 3.57 -0.35 16.99
N TYR A 123 4.70 0.33 16.87
CA TYR A 123 5.32 0.67 15.58
C TYR A 123 5.65 -0.58 14.76
N PHE A 124 6.40 -1.53 15.33
CA PHE A 124 6.83 -2.72 14.58
C PHE A 124 5.69 -3.67 14.25
N ILE A 125 4.78 -3.95 15.19
CA ILE A 125 3.65 -4.85 14.90
C ILE A 125 2.70 -4.21 13.88
N SER A 126 2.48 -2.89 13.93
CA SER A 126 1.69 -2.20 12.90
C SER A 126 2.35 -2.28 11.52
N GLY A 127 3.69 -2.21 11.43
CA GLY A 127 4.43 -2.40 10.18
C GLY A 127 4.31 -3.82 9.62
N ILE A 128 4.42 -4.84 10.47
CA ILE A 128 4.23 -6.24 10.08
C ILE A 128 2.79 -6.48 9.59
N LEU A 129 1.80 -5.96 10.31
CA LEU A 129 0.40 -6.09 9.88
C LEU A 129 0.11 -5.25 8.63
N ALA A 130 0.83 -4.15 8.39
CA ALA A 130 0.76 -3.43 7.12
C ALA A 130 1.21 -4.31 5.94
N THR A 131 2.29 -5.09 6.08
CA THR A 131 2.69 -6.02 5.00
C THR A 131 1.68 -7.15 4.80
N VAL A 132 1.04 -7.61 5.87
CA VAL A 132 -0.06 -8.61 5.80
C VAL A 132 -1.24 -8.08 4.97
N PHE A 133 -1.72 -6.87 5.26
CA PHE A 133 -2.80 -6.27 4.48
C PHE A 133 -2.39 -5.97 3.03
N HIS A 134 -1.17 -5.49 2.82
CA HIS A 134 -0.66 -5.25 1.48
C HIS A 134 -0.67 -6.52 0.63
N THR A 135 -0.19 -7.64 1.18
CA THR A 135 -0.17 -8.94 0.50
C THR A 135 -1.57 -9.47 0.23
N ALA A 136 -2.47 -9.42 1.22
CA ALA A 136 -3.85 -9.87 1.05
C ALA A 136 -4.55 -9.10 -0.08
N PHE A 137 -4.49 -7.77 -0.02
CA PHE A 137 -5.22 -6.90 -0.93
C PHE A 137 -4.54 -6.68 -2.29
N SER A 138 -3.29 -7.13 -2.46
CA SER A 138 -2.65 -7.19 -3.78
C SER A 138 -3.45 -8.03 -4.77
N TYR A 139 -4.20 -9.03 -4.30
CA TYR A 139 -5.14 -9.79 -5.14
C TYR A 139 -6.18 -8.89 -5.81
N ILE A 140 -6.77 -7.96 -5.06
CA ILE A 140 -7.76 -7.00 -5.59
C ILE A 140 -7.10 -5.98 -6.52
N GLN A 141 -5.82 -5.65 -6.33
CA GLN A 141 -5.09 -4.73 -7.21
C GLN A 141 -4.66 -5.35 -8.54
N GLY A 142 -4.75 -6.68 -8.64
CA GLY A 142 -4.23 -7.48 -9.74
C GLY A 142 -3.02 -8.28 -9.25
N PRO A 143 -2.93 -9.60 -9.51
CA PRO A 143 -1.90 -10.47 -8.91
C PRO A 143 -0.45 -10.00 -9.09
N TYR A 144 -0.15 -9.25 -10.15
CA TYR A 144 1.16 -8.62 -10.35
C TYR A 144 1.58 -7.71 -9.19
N ALA A 145 0.64 -7.11 -8.45
CA ALA A 145 0.95 -6.30 -7.28
C ALA A 145 1.78 -7.07 -6.23
N LEU A 146 1.70 -8.41 -6.20
CA LEU A 146 2.53 -9.27 -5.36
C LEU A 146 4.02 -9.30 -5.75
N MET A 147 4.36 -8.76 -6.92
CA MET A 147 5.72 -8.65 -7.45
C MET A 147 6.25 -7.22 -7.39
N ILE A 148 5.43 -6.23 -7.01
CA ILE A 148 5.85 -4.83 -6.94
C ILE A 148 6.56 -4.60 -5.60
N PRO A 149 7.79 -4.06 -5.60
CA PRO A 149 8.49 -3.63 -4.39
C PRO A 149 7.69 -2.62 -3.56
N ALA A 150 7.47 -2.94 -2.28
CA ALA A 150 6.95 -2.02 -1.28
C ALA A 150 8.03 -1.67 -0.25
N LEU A 151 8.18 -0.38 0.04
CA LEU A 151 9.14 0.15 1.01
C LEU A 151 8.61 1.44 1.63
N GLY A 152 9.05 1.72 2.86
CA GLY A 152 8.67 2.90 3.63
C GLY A 152 8.23 2.57 5.04
N ALA A 153 8.54 3.47 5.97
CA ALA A 153 8.06 3.43 7.35
C ALA A 153 6.54 3.69 7.48
N SER A 154 5.89 4.12 6.39
CA SER A 154 4.53 4.66 6.38
C SER A 154 3.47 3.69 6.92
N GLY A 155 3.60 2.38 6.68
CA GLY A 155 2.71 1.37 7.27
C GLY A 155 2.74 1.37 8.81
N ALA A 156 3.93 1.38 9.40
CA ALA A 156 4.09 1.47 10.85
C ALA A 156 3.64 2.83 11.41
N ILE A 157 3.96 3.92 10.71
CA ILE A 157 3.52 5.27 11.07
C ILE A 157 1.98 5.35 11.04
N SER A 158 1.31 4.65 10.11
CA SER A 158 -0.15 4.60 10.05
C SER A 158 -0.77 4.05 11.35
N GLY A 159 -0.11 3.07 11.99
CA GLY A 159 -0.50 2.58 13.31
C GLY A 159 -0.32 3.61 14.42
N VAL A 160 0.72 4.45 14.32
CA VAL A 160 0.92 5.61 15.21
C VAL A 160 -0.17 6.65 14.99
N LEU A 161 -0.57 6.94 13.74
CA LEU A 161 -1.68 7.85 13.43
C LEU A 161 -3.00 7.35 14.02
N ALA A 162 -3.28 6.05 13.89
CA ALA A 162 -4.44 5.42 14.50
C ALA A 162 -4.44 5.53 16.03
N ALA A 163 -3.31 5.27 16.69
CA ALA A 163 -3.19 5.45 18.13
C ALA A 163 -3.42 6.90 18.54
N TYR A 164 -2.89 7.86 17.77
CA TYR A 164 -3.14 9.28 18.01
C TYR A 164 -4.62 9.63 17.86
N LEU A 165 -5.30 9.13 16.82
CA LEU A 165 -6.74 9.30 16.64
C LEU A 165 -7.53 8.83 17.86
N MET A 166 -7.17 7.68 18.41
CA MET A 166 -7.89 7.09 19.55
C MET A 166 -7.59 7.80 20.87
N PHE A 167 -6.38 8.33 21.07
CA PHE A 167 -6.03 9.10 22.26
C PHE A 167 -6.54 10.55 22.20
N TYR A 168 -6.51 11.17 21.02
CA TYR A 168 -6.64 12.61 20.85
C TYR A 168 -7.68 13.04 19.80
N PRO A 169 -8.87 12.41 19.70
CA PRO A 169 -9.84 12.67 18.62
C PRO A 169 -10.36 14.12 18.56
N GLY A 170 -10.42 14.81 19.70
CA GLY A 170 -10.91 16.20 19.83
C GLY A 170 -9.83 17.27 19.64
N THR A 171 -8.56 16.87 19.50
CA THR A 171 -7.46 17.84 19.33
C THR A 171 -7.55 18.55 17.99
N SER A 172 -7.09 19.79 17.93
CA SER A 172 -7.08 20.58 16.69
C SER A 172 -5.75 20.41 15.97
N LEU A 173 -5.81 19.97 14.71
CA LEU A 173 -4.66 19.92 13.81
C LEU A 173 -4.78 21.07 12.81
N SER A 174 -3.72 21.84 12.68
CA SER A 174 -3.64 22.92 11.70
C SER A 174 -2.82 22.43 10.51
N ALA A 175 -3.43 22.44 9.33
CA ALA A 175 -2.75 22.17 8.07
C ALA A 175 -2.67 23.47 7.28
N CYS A 176 -1.48 23.79 6.79
CA CYS A 176 -1.27 24.92 5.89
C CYS A 176 -0.94 24.36 4.51
N TRP A 177 -1.71 24.78 3.51
CA TRP A 177 -1.48 24.44 2.12
C TRP A 177 -1.26 25.71 1.31
N PHE A 178 -0.39 25.67 0.32
CA PHE A 178 -0.23 26.79 -0.60
C PHE A 178 -1.32 26.73 -1.68
N PHE A 179 -2.24 27.70 -1.64
CA PHE A 179 -3.13 27.97 -2.76
C PHE A 179 -2.48 29.05 -3.63
N PHE A 180 -1.90 28.64 -4.77
CA PHE A 180 -0.92 29.43 -5.53
C PHE A 180 0.27 29.85 -4.66
N ILE A 181 0.39 31.14 -4.32
CA ILE A 181 1.46 31.71 -3.50
C ILE A 181 1.00 32.05 -2.07
N PHE A 182 -0.29 31.90 -1.76
CA PHE A 182 -0.83 32.24 -0.45
C PHE A 182 -0.95 30.99 0.43
N PRO A 183 -0.31 30.96 1.62
CA PRO A 183 -0.51 29.88 2.57
C PRO A 183 -1.92 30.00 3.17
N VAL A 184 -2.78 29.04 2.87
CA VAL A 184 -4.09 28.87 3.48
C VAL A 184 -3.96 27.85 4.59
N CYS A 185 -4.14 28.30 5.82
CA CYS A 185 -4.15 27.42 6.98
C CYS A 185 -5.59 27.17 7.44
N PHE A 186 -5.95 25.91 7.59
CA PHE A 186 -7.23 25.51 8.17
C PHE A 186 -6.97 24.59 9.36
N THR A 187 -7.76 24.82 10.42
CA THR A 187 -7.69 24.05 11.65
C THR A 187 -8.92 23.17 11.75
N VAL A 188 -8.70 21.86 11.82
CA VAL A 188 -9.77 20.85 11.87
C VAL A 188 -9.45 19.86 12.99
N ARG A 189 -10.48 19.25 13.56
CA ARG A 189 -10.30 18.19 14.57
C ARG A 189 -9.48 17.03 14.00
N ALA A 190 -8.59 16.49 14.81
CA ALA A 190 -7.75 15.35 14.49
C ALA A 190 -8.57 14.16 14.01
N SER A 191 -9.74 13.93 14.62
CA SER A 191 -10.66 12.89 14.17
C SER A 191 -11.07 13.02 12.71
N TYR A 192 -11.47 14.20 12.26
CA TYR A 192 -11.85 14.38 10.85
C TYR A 192 -10.65 14.28 9.93
N TRP A 193 -9.50 14.87 10.29
CA TRP A 193 -8.29 14.82 9.47
C TRP A 193 -7.78 13.39 9.27
N LEU A 194 -7.64 12.63 10.36
CA LEU A 194 -7.08 11.28 10.31
C LEU A 194 -8.06 10.27 9.69
N ILE A 195 -9.38 10.43 9.92
CA ILE A 195 -10.38 9.60 9.24
C ILE A 195 -10.44 9.93 7.75
N PHE A 196 -10.36 11.21 7.36
CA PHE A 196 -10.28 11.60 5.96
C PHE A 196 -9.05 10.99 5.28
N TRP A 197 -7.87 11.11 5.92
CA TRP A 197 -6.66 10.50 5.40
C TRP A 197 -6.80 8.97 5.29
N PHE A 198 -7.33 8.29 6.30
CA PHE A 198 -7.58 6.84 6.26
C PHE A 198 -8.58 6.46 5.16
N ALA A 199 -9.65 7.25 4.99
CA ALA A 199 -10.61 7.05 3.92
C ALA A 199 -9.95 7.11 2.54
N THR A 200 -9.02 8.05 2.32
CA THR A 200 -8.28 8.11 1.05
C THR A 200 -7.45 6.85 0.80
N GLN A 201 -6.87 6.24 1.84
CA GLN A 201 -6.14 4.98 1.70
C GLN A 201 -7.06 3.84 1.25
N VAL A 202 -8.23 3.72 1.88
CA VAL A 202 -9.21 2.68 1.53
C VAL A 202 -9.76 2.89 0.12
N ILE A 203 -10.18 4.11 -0.21
CA ILE A 203 -10.78 4.45 -1.51
C ILE A 203 -9.78 4.28 -2.65
N TYR A 204 -8.55 4.80 -2.52
CA TYR A 204 -7.51 4.63 -3.55
C TYR A 204 -7.04 3.20 -3.68
N GLY A 205 -6.97 2.46 -2.56
CA GLY A 205 -6.72 1.02 -2.58
C GLY A 205 -7.73 0.26 -3.44
N TYR A 206 -9.03 0.43 -3.20
CA TYR A 206 -10.08 -0.27 -3.96
C TYR A 206 -10.26 0.25 -5.40
N SER A 207 -10.04 1.53 -5.65
CA SER A 207 -10.15 2.11 -7.00
C SER A 207 -8.93 1.83 -7.88
N ARG A 208 -7.88 1.20 -7.35
CA ARG A 208 -6.61 0.90 -8.05
C ARG A 208 -5.93 2.18 -8.60
N LEU A 209 -6.17 3.32 -7.95
CA LEU A 209 -5.57 4.60 -8.31
C LEU A 209 -4.24 4.77 -7.58
N GLY A 210 -3.23 5.32 -8.25
CA GLY A 210 -1.93 5.64 -7.65
C GLY A 210 -1.00 4.43 -7.48
N ALA A 211 -0.65 3.77 -8.60
CA ALA A 211 0.12 2.52 -8.64
C ALA A 211 1.49 2.53 -7.91
N ALA A 212 2.02 3.70 -7.54
CA ALA A 212 3.28 3.83 -6.81
C ALA A 212 3.14 3.82 -5.27
N VAL A 213 1.91 3.76 -4.73
CA VAL A 213 1.66 3.85 -3.28
C VAL A 213 0.96 2.59 -2.77
N ALA A 214 1.53 1.99 -1.72
CA ALA A 214 0.98 0.80 -1.07
C ALA A 214 -0.20 1.16 -0.14
N PHE A 215 -1.31 1.64 -0.69
CA PHE A 215 -2.48 2.13 0.06
C PHE A 215 -3.02 1.13 1.10
N PHE A 216 -3.07 -0.17 0.77
CA PHE A 216 -3.52 -1.19 1.72
C PHE A 216 -2.50 -1.47 2.84
N ALA A 217 -1.21 -1.17 2.65
CA ALA A 217 -0.25 -1.18 3.74
C ALA A 217 -0.58 -0.08 4.76
N HIS A 218 -0.89 1.13 4.29
CA HIS A 218 -1.30 2.23 5.16
C HIS A 218 -2.61 1.92 5.89
N ALA A 219 -3.61 1.41 5.16
CA ALA A 219 -4.88 1.04 5.75
C ALA A 219 -4.70 -0.08 6.80
N GLY A 220 -3.92 -1.10 6.48
CA GLY A 220 -3.60 -2.21 7.39
C GLY A 220 -2.86 -1.77 8.65
N GLY A 221 -1.84 -0.92 8.50
CA GLY A 221 -1.13 -0.34 9.64
C GLY A 221 -2.03 0.49 10.54
N PHE A 222 -2.94 1.27 9.96
CA PHE A 222 -3.93 2.05 10.71
C PHE A 222 -4.89 1.15 11.50
N VAL A 223 -5.46 0.14 10.85
CA VAL A 223 -6.36 -0.85 11.48
C VAL A 223 -5.65 -1.63 12.59
N ALA A 224 -4.40 -2.06 12.34
CA ALA A 224 -3.55 -2.73 13.32
C ALA A 224 -3.30 -1.85 14.55
N GLY A 225 -3.01 -0.56 14.36
CA GLY A 225 -2.83 0.39 15.45
C GLY A 225 -4.05 0.48 16.37
N ILE A 226 -5.27 0.51 15.80
CA ILE A 226 -6.51 0.47 16.58
C ILE A 226 -6.65 -0.86 17.34
N ALA A 227 -6.44 -1.99 16.67
CA ALA A 227 -6.60 -3.32 17.25
C ALA A 227 -5.65 -3.59 18.42
N LEU A 228 -4.40 -3.10 18.34
CA LEU A 228 -3.35 -3.31 19.35
C LEU A 228 -3.51 -2.42 20.59
N LEU A 229 -4.12 -1.24 20.43
CA LEU A 229 -4.12 -0.20 21.45
C LEU A 229 -4.65 -0.65 22.83
N PRO A 230 -5.76 -1.40 22.93
CA PRO A 230 -6.27 -1.81 24.23
C PRO A 230 -5.37 -2.77 25.00
N ILE A 231 -4.43 -3.43 24.32
CA ILE A 231 -3.46 -4.35 24.92
C ILE A 231 -2.21 -3.58 25.38
N LEU A 232 -1.84 -2.54 24.63
CA LEU A 232 -0.63 -1.74 24.89
C LEU A 232 -0.86 -0.60 25.89
N VAL A 233 -2.10 -0.18 26.10
CA VAL A 233 -2.41 0.92 27.01
C VAL A 233 -2.27 0.50 28.48
N ARG A 234 -1.69 1.39 29.30
CA ARG A 234 -1.77 1.31 30.77
C ARG A 234 -2.88 2.21 31.28
N LYS A 235 -3.88 1.63 31.94
CA LYS A 235 -5.05 2.36 32.45
C LYS A 235 -4.65 3.47 33.42
N GLU A 236 -3.71 3.18 34.33
CA GLU A 236 -3.21 4.14 35.33
C GLU A 236 -2.59 5.37 34.66
N ARG A 237 -1.87 5.16 33.55
CA ARG A 237 -1.25 6.24 32.80
C ARG A 237 -2.29 7.12 32.09
N LEU A 238 -3.33 6.51 31.52
CA LEU A 238 -4.42 7.29 30.90
C LEU A 238 -5.18 8.12 31.93
N GLU A 239 -5.52 7.53 33.08
CA GLU A 239 -6.22 8.26 34.16
C GLU A 239 -5.37 9.42 34.70
N LEU A 240 -4.05 9.23 34.84
CA LEU A 240 -3.14 10.32 35.17
C LEU A 240 -3.19 11.43 34.11
N LEU A 241 -3.07 11.09 32.82
CA LEU A 241 -3.10 12.09 31.75
C LEU A 241 -4.45 12.82 31.66
N ARG A 242 -5.56 12.13 31.92
CA ARG A 242 -6.90 12.74 32.05
C ARG A 242 -6.98 13.70 33.24
N GLY A 243 -6.47 13.29 34.41
CA GLY A 243 -6.47 14.09 35.62
C GLY A 243 -5.62 15.37 35.52
N TRP A 244 -4.47 15.29 34.86
CA TRP A 244 -3.60 16.45 34.62
C TRP A 244 -4.24 17.50 33.72
N ARG A 245 -5.09 17.10 32.77
CA ARG A 245 -5.91 18.03 31.97
C ARG A 245 -6.88 18.81 32.86
N SER A 246 -7.55 18.14 33.80
CA SER A 246 -8.53 18.77 34.68
C SER A 246 -7.91 19.76 35.69
N TYR A 247 -6.61 19.64 35.96
CA TYR A 247 -5.89 20.48 36.94
C TYR A 247 -5.69 21.95 36.51
N GLY A 248 -5.92 22.30 35.24
CA GLY A 248 -5.91 23.70 34.76
C GLY A 248 -7.11 24.53 35.24
N HIS A 249 -8.12 23.89 35.84
CA HIS A 249 -9.30 24.55 36.40
C HIS A 249 -9.52 24.07 37.85
N ILE A 250 -8.83 24.68 38.81
CA ILE A 250 -9.01 24.43 40.26
C ILE A 250 -10.50 24.49 40.69
N PHE A 251 -11.33 25.27 39.98
CA PHE A 251 -12.78 25.34 40.21
C PHE A 251 -13.54 24.03 39.90
N ASN A 252 -13.05 23.16 38.99
CA ASN A 252 -13.67 21.87 38.66
C ASN A 252 -13.33 20.75 39.66
N ILE A 253 -12.40 20.98 40.59
CA ILE A 253 -12.09 20.00 41.65
C ILE A 253 -13.15 20.08 42.76
N ILE A 254 -13.73 21.27 42.99
CA ILE A 254 -14.77 21.52 44.00
C ILE A 254 -16.15 21.10 43.46
N PHE A 255 -16.43 21.39 42.19
CA PHE A 255 -17.63 20.94 41.50
C PHE A 255 -17.27 19.73 40.65
N ARG A 256 -17.52 18.53 41.18
CA ARG A 256 -17.21 17.22 40.61
C ARG A 256 -18.00 16.91 39.31
N GLU A 257 -18.07 17.84 38.36
CA GLU A 257 -18.35 17.53 36.97
C GLU A 257 -17.04 17.05 36.35
N VAL A 258 -16.72 15.77 36.60
CA VAL A 258 -15.79 15.06 35.72
C VAL A 258 -16.46 15.07 34.35
N GLU A 259 -16.08 16.00 33.47
CA GLU A 259 -16.52 16.01 32.08
C GLU A 259 -16.32 14.59 31.54
N ALA A 260 -17.42 13.87 31.34
CA ALA A 260 -17.36 12.49 30.86
C ALA A 260 -16.58 12.51 29.55
N VAL A 261 -15.38 11.91 29.55
CA VAL A 261 -14.48 11.94 28.40
C VAL A 261 -15.27 11.40 27.19
N ARG A 262 -15.60 12.30 26.27
CA ARG A 262 -16.31 11.94 25.05
C ARG A 262 -15.32 11.19 24.18
N GLY A 263 -15.70 10.01 23.68
CA GLY A 263 -14.88 9.26 22.73
C GLY A 263 -14.95 9.88 21.34
N LEU A 264 -14.88 9.04 20.31
CA LEU A 264 -15.12 9.50 18.95
C LEU A 264 -16.54 10.08 18.84
N GLY A 265 -16.67 11.24 18.19
CA GLY A 265 -17.97 11.80 17.83
C GLY A 265 -18.78 10.81 16.98
N ARG A 266 -20.12 10.88 17.04
CA ARG A 266 -21.01 9.92 16.36
C ARG A 266 -20.69 9.76 14.87
N THR A 267 -20.45 10.87 14.17
CA THR A 267 -20.10 10.88 12.74
C THR A 267 -18.74 10.24 12.48
N SER A 268 -17.72 10.63 13.25
CA SER A 268 -16.38 10.05 13.18
C SER A 268 -16.40 8.54 13.43
N LYS A 269 -17.14 8.09 14.46
CA LYS A 269 -17.32 6.67 14.77
C LYS A 269 -17.99 5.92 13.62
N LEU A 270 -19.10 6.45 13.08
CA LEU A 270 -19.81 5.83 11.96
C LEU A 270 -18.91 5.68 10.72
N LEU A 271 -18.22 6.76 10.32
CA LEU A 271 -17.34 6.75 9.15
C LEU A 271 -16.18 5.77 9.33
N LEU A 272 -15.51 5.80 10.48
CA LEU A 272 -14.41 4.88 10.77
C LEU A 272 -14.89 3.42 10.78
N SER A 273 -16.03 3.14 11.40
CA SER A 273 -16.62 1.79 11.41
C SER A 273 -16.99 1.32 10.00
N ALA A 274 -17.55 2.17 9.15
CA ALA A 274 -17.89 1.82 7.77
C ALA A 274 -16.63 1.49 6.95
N LEU A 275 -15.56 2.28 7.10
CA LEU A 275 -14.29 2.03 6.43
C LEU A 275 -13.66 0.71 6.89
N ILE A 276 -13.62 0.44 8.19
CA ILE A 276 -13.10 -0.85 8.71
C ILE A 276 -13.98 -2.02 8.25
N ALA A 277 -15.31 -1.86 8.26
CA ALA A 277 -16.23 -2.89 7.77
C ALA A 277 -16.02 -3.19 6.28
N SER A 278 -15.67 -2.20 5.46
CA SER A 278 -15.31 -2.44 4.06
C SER A 278 -14.07 -3.33 3.93
N LEU A 279 -13.05 -3.13 4.78
CA LEU A 279 -11.85 -3.96 4.81
C LEU A 279 -12.13 -5.38 5.32
N ILE A 280 -13.07 -5.55 6.25
CA ILE A 280 -13.57 -6.87 6.66
C ILE A 280 -14.19 -7.58 5.46
N ALA A 281 -15.11 -6.91 4.76
CA ALA A 281 -15.76 -7.47 3.58
C ALA A 281 -14.76 -7.83 2.48
N GLY A 282 -13.81 -6.93 2.17
CA GLY A 282 -12.74 -7.19 1.21
C GLY A 282 -11.88 -8.40 1.59
N SER A 283 -11.47 -8.48 2.86
CA SER A 283 -10.69 -9.61 3.37
C SER A 283 -11.45 -10.94 3.27
N ALA A 284 -12.76 -10.93 3.56
CA ALA A 284 -13.60 -12.12 3.45
C ALA A 284 -13.73 -12.59 1.99
N VAL A 285 -13.98 -11.66 1.06
CA VAL A 285 -14.05 -11.94 -0.38
C VAL A 285 -12.74 -12.54 -0.89
N ILE A 286 -11.60 -11.93 -0.55
CA ILE A 286 -10.28 -12.45 -0.93
C ILE A 286 -10.08 -13.86 -0.38
N ALA A 287 -10.36 -14.08 0.91
CA ALA A 287 -10.17 -15.38 1.55
C ALA A 287 -11.06 -16.48 0.96
N SER A 288 -12.24 -16.14 0.43
CA SER A 288 -13.16 -17.10 -0.20
C SER A 288 -12.91 -17.35 -1.69
N ASP A 289 -12.40 -16.34 -2.41
CA ASP A 289 -12.27 -16.38 -3.87
C ASP A 289 -10.93 -16.98 -4.33
N VAL A 290 -9.88 -16.82 -3.52
CA VAL A 290 -8.54 -17.32 -3.82
C VAL A 290 -8.49 -18.84 -3.66
N SER A 291 -8.89 -19.54 -4.72
CA SER A 291 -8.82 -20.99 -4.84
C SER A 291 -7.60 -21.45 -5.65
N GLN A 292 -7.25 -20.72 -6.71
CA GLN A 292 -6.05 -20.92 -7.52
C GLN A 292 -5.49 -19.58 -7.99
N LEU A 293 -4.32 -19.21 -7.48
CA LEU A 293 -3.59 -18.01 -7.81
C LEU A 293 -2.14 -18.37 -8.14
N THR A 294 -1.92 -18.78 -9.38
CA THR A 294 -0.58 -19.04 -9.91
C THR A 294 -0.12 -17.86 -10.75
N ILE A 295 1.04 -17.33 -10.40
CA ILE A 295 1.71 -16.24 -11.12
C ILE A 295 2.80 -16.85 -11.99
N TYR A 296 2.74 -16.62 -13.29
CA TYR A 296 3.72 -17.08 -14.26
C TYR A 296 4.59 -15.93 -14.72
N VAL A 297 5.90 -16.15 -14.75
CA VAL A 297 6.89 -15.21 -15.28
C VAL A 297 7.47 -15.80 -16.55
N ALA A 298 7.36 -15.08 -17.66
CA ALA A 298 7.85 -15.54 -18.96
C ALA A 298 8.81 -14.52 -19.59
N GLY A 299 9.94 -15.01 -20.08
CA GLY A 299 10.84 -14.25 -20.93
C GLY A 299 10.34 -14.26 -22.36
N VAL A 300 10.36 -13.10 -23.01
CA VAL A 300 10.00 -12.90 -24.42
C VAL A 300 11.24 -12.43 -25.16
N SER A 301 11.63 -13.16 -26.19
CA SER A 301 12.78 -12.83 -27.04
C SER A 301 12.44 -13.00 -28.51
N GLY A 302 13.15 -12.29 -29.39
CA GLY A 302 12.96 -12.38 -30.84
C GLY A 302 12.88 -11.02 -31.48
N ARG A 303 12.08 -10.85 -32.52
CA ARG A 303 11.97 -9.61 -33.28
C ARG A 303 10.59 -9.42 -33.93
N ALA A 304 10.15 -8.17 -33.94
CA ALA A 304 9.24 -7.66 -34.95
C ALA A 304 10.07 -7.34 -36.20
N VAL A 305 9.95 -8.17 -37.23
CA VAL A 305 10.85 -8.19 -38.39
C VAL A 305 10.87 -6.81 -39.06
N GLY A 306 12.07 -6.24 -39.18
CA GLY A 306 12.30 -4.92 -39.80
C GLY A 306 11.86 -3.73 -38.94
N ILE A 307 11.46 -3.95 -37.68
CA ILE A 307 10.89 -2.90 -36.82
C ILE A 307 11.65 -2.81 -35.48
N ALA A 308 11.68 -3.88 -34.69
CA ALA A 308 12.26 -3.85 -33.35
C ALA A 308 12.68 -5.24 -32.88
N GLU A 309 13.78 -5.31 -32.12
CA GLU A 309 14.12 -6.50 -31.33
C GLU A 309 13.21 -6.58 -30.09
N LEU A 310 12.87 -7.80 -29.70
CA LEU A 310 12.10 -8.14 -28.52
C LEU A 310 13.04 -8.75 -27.50
N ASN A 311 13.12 -8.12 -26.33
CA ASN A 311 13.73 -8.67 -25.14
C ASN A 311 12.97 -8.09 -23.95
N ASP A 312 12.05 -8.86 -23.40
CA ASP A 312 11.10 -8.39 -22.40
C ASP A 312 10.73 -9.53 -21.43
N SER A 313 10.20 -9.17 -20.28
CA SER A 313 9.67 -10.12 -19.30
C SER A 313 8.22 -9.79 -19.03
N ILE A 314 7.34 -10.78 -19.19
CA ILE A 314 5.91 -10.62 -18.94
C ILE A 314 5.50 -11.43 -17.72
N VAL A 315 4.47 -10.93 -17.04
CA VAL A 315 3.81 -11.63 -15.95
C VAL A 315 2.36 -11.85 -16.36
N PHE A 316 1.89 -13.08 -16.20
CA PHE A 316 0.49 -13.42 -16.42
C PHE A 316 -0.01 -14.38 -15.33
N THR A 317 -1.31 -14.34 -15.11
CA THR A 317 -2.01 -15.23 -14.18
C THR A 317 -3.11 -15.98 -14.88
N VAL A 318 -3.39 -17.16 -14.35
CA VAL A 318 -4.48 -18.01 -14.82
C VAL A 318 -5.54 -18.06 -13.72
N VAL A 319 -6.69 -17.44 -13.96
CA VAL A 319 -7.82 -17.42 -13.03
C VAL A 319 -9.03 -17.94 -13.76
N ASN A 320 -9.63 -19.04 -13.28
CA ASN A 320 -10.81 -19.67 -13.89
C ASN A 320 -10.64 -19.97 -15.40
N ASN A 321 -9.47 -20.49 -15.80
CA ASN A 321 -9.04 -20.71 -17.19
C ASN A 321 -8.92 -19.45 -18.08
N ASN A 322 -9.05 -18.25 -17.52
CA ASN A 322 -8.78 -17.02 -18.24
C ASN A 322 -7.36 -16.57 -17.95
N VAL A 323 -6.67 -16.10 -19.00
CA VAL A 323 -5.35 -15.51 -18.88
C VAL A 323 -5.50 -14.01 -18.67
N GLU A 324 -5.02 -13.55 -17.54
CA GLU A 324 -4.86 -12.13 -17.26
C GLU A 324 -3.38 -11.77 -17.39
N VAL A 325 -3.05 -10.88 -18.32
CA VAL A 325 -1.69 -10.42 -18.55
C VAL A 325 -1.55 -9.02 -17.95
N GLN A 326 -0.43 -8.78 -17.27
CA GLN A 326 -0.09 -7.45 -16.79
C GLN A 326 0.02 -6.45 -17.95
N THR A 327 -0.14 -5.15 -17.67
CA THR A 327 0.21 -4.08 -18.61
C THR A 327 1.65 -4.22 -19.08
N ILE A 328 1.82 -4.50 -20.38
CA ILE A 328 3.11 -4.54 -21.05
C ILE A 328 3.42 -3.16 -21.63
N THR A 329 4.55 -2.59 -21.22
CA THR A 329 5.01 -1.25 -21.66
C THR A 329 5.51 -1.28 -23.10
N ASN A 330 6.27 -2.31 -23.49
CA ASN A 330 6.75 -2.45 -24.86
C ASN A 330 5.58 -2.74 -25.80
N THR A 331 5.36 -1.84 -26.77
CA THR A 331 4.21 -1.92 -27.69
C THR A 331 4.24 -3.20 -28.54
N TYR A 332 5.41 -3.61 -29.01
CA TYR A 332 5.54 -4.78 -29.89
C TYR A 332 5.39 -6.10 -29.12
N THR A 333 5.92 -6.18 -27.90
CA THR A 333 5.64 -7.30 -26.97
C THR A 333 4.15 -7.37 -26.64
N ARG A 334 3.53 -6.23 -26.31
CA ARG A 334 2.10 -6.17 -25.98
C ARG A 334 1.22 -6.68 -27.12
N ILE A 335 1.52 -6.29 -28.36
CA ILE A 335 0.79 -6.79 -29.53
C ILE A 335 0.96 -8.30 -29.66
N LEU A 336 2.20 -8.81 -29.60
CA LEU A 336 2.50 -10.24 -29.66
C LEU A 336 1.68 -11.05 -28.64
N ILE A 337 1.75 -10.66 -27.37
CA ILE A 337 1.04 -11.37 -26.29
C ILE A 337 -0.48 -11.26 -26.43
N ASN A 338 -1.01 -10.11 -26.82
CA ASN A 338 -2.44 -9.96 -27.08
C ASN A 338 -2.93 -10.90 -28.20
N ARG A 339 -2.09 -11.22 -29.20
CA ARG A 339 -2.45 -12.21 -30.24
C ARG A 339 -2.50 -13.63 -29.69
N LEU A 340 -1.50 -14.03 -28.90
CA LEU A 340 -1.47 -15.35 -28.29
C LEU A 340 -2.63 -15.57 -27.30
N VAL A 341 -2.96 -14.56 -26.49
CA VAL A 341 -4.14 -14.57 -25.62
C VAL A 341 -5.41 -14.63 -26.46
N GLY A 342 -5.54 -13.79 -27.49
CA GLY A 342 -6.73 -13.74 -28.34
C GLY A 342 -6.95 -14.98 -29.22
N LEU A 343 -5.94 -15.83 -29.37
CA LEU A 343 -6.02 -17.14 -30.03
C LEU A 343 -6.24 -18.29 -29.05
N ASP A 344 -6.38 -17.99 -27.75
CA ASP A 344 -6.50 -18.98 -26.69
C ASP A 344 -5.29 -19.96 -26.66
N LEU A 345 -4.09 -19.49 -27.04
CA LEU A 345 -2.87 -20.32 -27.11
C LEU A 345 -2.04 -20.30 -25.82
N MET A 346 -2.32 -19.37 -24.91
CA MET A 346 -1.65 -19.28 -23.62
C MET A 346 -2.09 -20.39 -22.64
N ILE A 347 -3.31 -20.95 -22.83
CA ILE A 347 -3.81 -22.12 -22.10
C ILE A 347 -4.52 -23.06 -23.07
N ASN A 348 -4.12 -24.32 -23.10
CA ASN A 348 -4.81 -25.37 -23.82
C ASN A 348 -4.85 -26.67 -22.99
N LYS A 349 -5.97 -26.90 -22.30
CA LYS A 349 -6.16 -28.10 -21.47
C LYS A 349 -6.14 -29.41 -22.24
N SER A 350 -6.58 -29.39 -23.51
CA SER A 350 -6.57 -30.60 -24.35
C SER A 350 -5.15 -31.01 -24.77
N ALA A 351 -4.21 -30.07 -24.71
CA ALA A 351 -2.80 -30.28 -25.00
C ALA A 351 -1.93 -30.33 -23.73
N SER A 352 -2.51 -30.61 -22.56
CA SER A 352 -1.76 -30.75 -21.30
C SER A 352 -0.63 -31.79 -21.43
N SER A 353 0.54 -31.46 -20.87
CA SER A 353 1.78 -32.25 -20.95
C SER A 353 2.19 -32.64 -22.38
N SER A 354 1.77 -31.87 -23.38
CA SER A 354 2.01 -32.16 -24.79
C SER A 354 2.44 -30.92 -25.57
N SER A 355 2.79 -31.11 -26.84
CA SER A 355 3.14 -30.04 -27.76
C SER A 355 2.10 -29.89 -28.86
N LEU A 356 1.78 -28.65 -29.22
CA LEU A 356 0.97 -28.29 -30.36
C LEU A 356 1.85 -27.64 -31.43
N GLU A 357 1.68 -28.05 -32.68
CA GLU A 357 2.36 -27.46 -33.82
C GLU A 357 1.33 -26.93 -34.82
N LEU A 358 1.46 -25.67 -35.18
CA LEU A 358 0.57 -24.97 -36.12
C LEU A 358 1.42 -24.47 -37.29
N ILE A 359 1.04 -24.84 -38.51
CA ILE A 359 1.80 -24.51 -39.72
C ILE A 359 0.84 -24.00 -40.78
N ASN A 360 1.20 -22.92 -41.48
CA ASN A 360 0.44 -22.36 -42.61
C ASN A 360 -1.05 -22.13 -42.32
N LEU A 361 -1.38 -21.58 -41.15
CA LEU A 361 -2.76 -21.41 -40.69
C LEU A 361 -3.21 -19.95 -40.78
N ASN A 362 -4.28 -19.70 -41.54
CA ASN A 362 -5.02 -18.43 -41.49
C ASN A 362 -6.09 -18.49 -40.40
N THR A 363 -6.05 -17.53 -39.47
CA THR A 363 -7.00 -17.46 -38.35
C THR A 363 -7.27 -16.00 -37.93
N THR A 364 -8.10 -15.80 -36.91
CA THR A 364 -8.38 -14.49 -36.33
C THR A 364 -8.20 -14.52 -34.82
N SER A 365 -7.33 -13.66 -34.29
CA SER A 365 -7.19 -13.48 -32.85
C SER A 365 -8.26 -12.50 -32.34
N LYS A 366 -8.91 -12.84 -31.24
CA LYS A 366 -9.94 -12.01 -30.59
C LYS A 366 -9.30 -10.98 -29.68
N LEU A 367 -9.46 -9.70 -29.98
CA LEU A 367 -9.03 -8.59 -29.12
C LEU A 367 -10.24 -7.98 -28.42
N ARG A 368 -10.31 -8.06 -27.09
CA ARG A 368 -11.38 -7.41 -26.30
C ARG A 368 -11.05 -5.92 -26.11
N VAL A 369 -12.01 -5.06 -26.42
CA VAL A 369 -11.92 -3.60 -26.30
C VAL A 369 -13.21 -3.09 -25.66
N GLY A 370 -13.18 -2.84 -24.34
CA GLY A 370 -14.40 -2.63 -23.56
C GLY A 370 -15.33 -3.84 -23.70
N ASP A 371 -16.59 -3.60 -24.04
CA ASP A 371 -17.59 -4.64 -24.27
C ASP A 371 -17.56 -5.24 -25.69
N SER A 372 -16.69 -4.74 -26.57
CA SER A 372 -16.60 -5.17 -27.97
C SER A 372 -15.44 -6.16 -28.19
N VAL A 373 -15.62 -7.05 -29.16
CA VAL A 373 -14.57 -7.98 -29.63
C VAL A 373 -14.18 -7.63 -31.06
N VAL A 374 -12.90 -7.35 -31.27
CA VAL A 374 -12.31 -7.10 -32.59
C VAL A 374 -11.61 -8.37 -33.05
N ASN A 375 -12.06 -8.93 -34.17
CA ASN A 375 -11.40 -10.08 -34.79
C ASN A 375 -10.23 -9.58 -35.66
N VAL A 376 -9.01 -9.92 -35.25
CA VAL A 376 -7.80 -9.43 -35.90
C VAL A 376 -7.19 -10.55 -36.76
N PRO A 377 -7.06 -10.35 -38.08
CA PRO A 377 -6.42 -11.33 -38.96
C PRO A 377 -5.02 -11.69 -38.48
N THR A 378 -4.75 -12.98 -38.38
CA THR A 378 -3.46 -13.53 -37.95
C THR A 378 -3.14 -14.75 -38.80
N TYR A 379 -2.00 -14.72 -39.48
CA TYR A 379 -1.47 -15.83 -40.25
C TYR A 379 -0.28 -16.43 -39.51
N ILE A 380 -0.40 -17.69 -39.11
CA ILE A 380 0.65 -18.45 -38.44
C ILE A 380 1.43 -19.19 -39.52
N GLU A 381 2.71 -18.84 -39.67
CA GLU A 381 3.61 -19.48 -40.64
C GLU A 381 4.12 -20.80 -40.07
N SER A 382 4.75 -20.76 -38.89
CA SER A 382 5.13 -21.94 -38.10
C SER A 382 5.14 -21.56 -36.63
N LEU A 383 4.41 -22.28 -35.79
CA LEU A 383 4.37 -22.04 -34.35
C LEU A 383 4.33 -23.37 -33.61
N ARG A 384 5.33 -23.60 -32.76
CA ARG A 384 5.35 -24.71 -31.83
C ARG A 384 5.12 -24.22 -30.41
N LEU A 385 4.24 -24.89 -29.70
CA LEU A 385 3.81 -24.58 -28.35
C LEU A 385 3.98 -25.83 -27.50
N ASN A 386 4.58 -25.69 -26.33
CA ASN A 386 4.70 -26.74 -25.32
C ASN A 386 3.91 -26.32 -24.08
N TYR A 387 3.10 -27.21 -23.53
CA TYR A 387 2.26 -26.94 -22.38
C TYR A 387 2.72 -27.73 -21.15
N ASP A 388 2.47 -27.17 -19.96
CA ASP A 388 2.65 -27.86 -18.69
C ASP A 388 1.49 -28.83 -18.40
N ASP A 389 1.54 -29.49 -17.23
CA ASP A 389 0.53 -30.46 -16.80
C ASP A 389 -0.85 -29.83 -16.52
N ASN A 390 -0.93 -28.51 -16.41
CA ASN A 390 -2.16 -27.76 -16.27
C ASN A 390 -2.67 -27.22 -17.62
N GLY A 391 -1.96 -27.52 -18.72
CA GLY A 391 -2.24 -26.99 -20.04
C GLY A 391 -1.86 -25.51 -20.19
N VAL A 392 -1.02 -24.95 -19.32
CA VAL A 392 -0.53 -23.56 -19.44
C VAL A 392 0.73 -23.55 -20.30
N LEU A 393 0.88 -22.51 -21.13
CA LEU A 393 2.04 -22.39 -22.02
C LEU A 393 3.34 -22.42 -21.23
N LYS A 394 4.25 -23.34 -21.57
CA LYS A 394 5.61 -23.44 -21.02
C LYS A 394 6.64 -22.82 -21.96
N GLU A 395 6.53 -23.10 -23.24
CA GLU A 395 7.41 -22.56 -24.27
C GLU A 395 6.65 -22.37 -25.57
N ALA A 396 6.88 -21.26 -26.26
CA ALA A 396 6.44 -21.02 -27.61
C ALA A 396 7.61 -20.56 -28.45
N TYR A 397 7.74 -21.06 -29.68
CA TYR A 397 8.63 -20.44 -30.65
C TYR A 397 8.08 -20.60 -32.06
N GLY A 398 8.30 -19.56 -32.87
CA GLY A 398 7.78 -19.55 -34.22
C GLY A 398 7.64 -18.16 -34.80
N SER A 399 6.88 -18.09 -35.90
CA SER A 399 6.56 -16.88 -36.61
C SER A 399 5.08 -16.77 -36.95
N PHE A 400 4.56 -15.55 -36.84
CA PHE A 400 3.25 -15.21 -37.37
C PHE A 400 3.25 -13.78 -37.90
N LYS A 401 2.33 -13.52 -38.83
CA LYS A 401 2.02 -12.21 -39.36
C LYS A 401 0.64 -11.78 -38.88
N THR A 402 0.53 -10.55 -38.38
CA THR A 402 -0.75 -9.97 -37.94
C THR A 402 -0.84 -8.51 -38.38
N VAL A 403 -1.94 -7.84 -38.05
CA VAL A 403 -2.13 -6.41 -38.28
C VAL A 403 -2.16 -5.64 -36.97
N ILE A 404 -1.62 -4.43 -36.99
CA ILE A 404 -1.69 -3.50 -35.86
C ILE A 404 -3.13 -2.97 -35.77
N VAL A 405 -3.67 -2.90 -34.56
CA VAL A 405 -5.00 -2.33 -34.30
C VAL A 405 -4.83 -1.09 -33.46
N SER A 406 -5.22 0.05 -34.01
CA SER A 406 -5.27 1.32 -33.29
C SER A 406 -6.67 1.51 -32.73
N ILE A 407 -6.78 1.59 -31.41
CA ILE A 407 -8.04 1.80 -30.70
C ILE A 407 -8.18 3.29 -30.39
N MET A 408 -9.29 3.87 -30.81
CA MET A 408 -9.73 5.22 -30.47
C MET A 408 -10.98 5.11 -29.58
N THR A 409 -11.43 6.22 -28.99
CA THR A 409 -12.44 6.25 -27.92
C THR A 409 -13.67 5.37 -28.18
N ASN A 410 -14.20 5.34 -29.42
CA ASN A 410 -15.34 4.51 -29.83
C ASN A 410 -15.12 3.74 -31.15
N THR A 411 -13.92 3.76 -31.72
CA THR A 411 -13.65 3.15 -33.04
C THR A 411 -12.28 2.48 -33.05
N TYR A 412 -12.09 1.49 -33.92
CA TYR A 412 -10.77 0.90 -34.18
C TYR A 412 -10.41 1.02 -35.66
N ARG A 413 -9.11 1.00 -35.96
CA ARG A 413 -8.58 0.94 -37.32
C ARG A 413 -7.50 -0.13 -37.42
N PHE A 414 -7.53 -0.89 -38.51
CA PHE A 414 -6.43 -1.76 -38.89
C PHE A 414 -5.34 -0.91 -39.56
N GLY A 415 -4.12 -1.03 -39.06
CA GLY A 415 -2.93 -0.40 -39.62
C GLY A 415 -2.07 -1.41 -40.36
N ASP A 416 -0.76 -1.16 -40.36
CA ASP A 416 0.21 -1.98 -41.08
C ASP A 416 0.28 -3.42 -40.56
N SER A 417 0.68 -4.32 -41.46
CA SER A 417 1.00 -5.69 -41.09
C SER A 417 2.37 -5.77 -40.43
N ILE A 418 2.47 -6.56 -39.38
CA ILE A 418 3.70 -6.85 -38.64
C ILE A 418 3.96 -8.35 -38.66
N THR A 419 5.21 -8.72 -38.92
CA THR A 419 5.68 -10.11 -38.85
C THR A 419 6.53 -10.27 -37.60
N TYR A 420 6.28 -11.33 -36.85
CA TYR A 420 7.02 -11.71 -35.67
C TYR A 420 7.82 -12.97 -35.92
N GLU A 421 9.03 -13.01 -35.39
CA GLU A 421 9.80 -14.22 -35.12
C GLU A 421 10.15 -14.17 -33.63
N PHE A 422 9.71 -15.15 -32.84
CA PHE A 422 9.80 -15.03 -31.39
C PHE A 422 10.01 -16.36 -30.68
N ARG A 423 10.46 -16.25 -29.44
CA ARG A 423 10.48 -17.29 -28.43
C ARG A 423 9.93 -16.73 -27.12
N ILE A 424 8.97 -17.43 -26.53
CA ILE A 424 8.49 -17.21 -25.18
C ILE A 424 8.87 -18.43 -24.36
N SER A 425 9.46 -18.21 -23.20
CA SER A 425 9.77 -19.28 -22.24
C SER A 425 9.27 -18.87 -20.87
N VAL A 426 8.39 -19.67 -20.28
CA VAL A 426 8.05 -19.52 -18.86
C VAL A 426 9.26 -19.93 -18.04
N VAL A 427 9.77 -18.97 -17.27
CA VAL A 427 10.99 -19.10 -16.47
C VAL A 427 10.68 -19.64 -15.08
N GLY A 428 9.50 -19.30 -14.55
CA GLY A 428 9.04 -19.75 -13.24
C GLY A 428 7.55 -19.52 -13.04
N TYR A 429 7.01 -20.20 -12.03
CA TYR A 429 5.65 -19.98 -11.55
C TYR A 429 5.61 -20.04 -10.02
N TYR A 430 4.69 -19.27 -9.44
CA TYR A 430 4.57 -19.13 -7.99
C TYR A 430 3.10 -19.28 -7.59
N ASP A 431 2.81 -20.24 -6.72
CA ASP A 431 1.48 -20.39 -6.12
C ASP A 431 1.36 -19.48 -4.90
N ALA A 432 0.71 -18.33 -5.10
CA ALA A 432 0.49 -17.34 -4.05
C ALA A 432 -0.79 -17.59 -3.25
N SER A 433 -1.58 -18.62 -3.59
CA SER A 433 -2.94 -18.83 -3.06
C SER A 433 -2.93 -18.91 -1.53
N LYS A 434 -2.10 -19.78 -0.96
CA LYS A 434 -2.02 -19.98 0.50
C LYS A 434 -1.57 -18.73 1.25
N MET A 435 -0.59 -18.01 0.71
CA MET A 435 -0.07 -16.77 1.30
C MET A 435 -1.16 -15.68 1.30
N VAL A 436 -1.83 -15.48 0.16
CA VAL A 436 -2.90 -14.48 0.05
C VAL A 436 -4.09 -14.85 0.95
N THR A 437 -4.53 -16.10 0.98
CA THR A 437 -5.65 -16.54 1.83
C THR A 437 -5.31 -16.37 3.33
N SER A 438 -4.12 -16.79 3.77
CA SER A 438 -3.71 -16.64 5.18
C SER A 438 -3.56 -15.18 5.61
N THR A 439 -3.02 -14.32 4.75
CA THR A 439 -2.91 -12.88 5.02
C THR A 439 -4.29 -12.21 5.00
N ALA A 440 -5.21 -12.65 4.15
CA ALA A 440 -6.60 -12.18 4.13
C ALA A 440 -7.35 -12.55 5.41
N LEU A 441 -7.22 -13.80 5.90
CA LEU A 441 -7.81 -14.22 7.18
C LEU A 441 -7.24 -13.42 8.37
N THR A 442 -5.93 -13.14 8.35
CA THR A 442 -5.28 -12.32 9.38
C THR A 442 -5.78 -10.87 9.31
N SER A 443 -5.95 -10.32 8.11
CA SER A 443 -6.50 -8.98 7.88
C SER A 443 -7.96 -8.89 8.34
N LEU A 444 -8.76 -9.93 8.11
CA LEU A 444 -10.14 -10.07 8.57
C LEU A 444 -10.22 -10.03 10.10
N ALA A 445 -9.42 -10.87 10.77
CA ALA A 445 -9.37 -10.93 12.23
C ALA A 445 -8.93 -9.58 12.83
N THR A 446 -7.85 -8.99 12.30
CA THR A 446 -7.32 -7.69 12.76
C THR A 446 -8.36 -6.59 12.59
N SER A 447 -9.04 -6.53 11.44
CA SER A 447 -10.10 -5.55 11.17
C SER A 447 -11.32 -5.74 12.07
N THR A 448 -11.68 -6.98 12.36
CA THR A 448 -12.80 -7.30 13.28
C THR A 448 -12.50 -6.82 14.70
N VAL A 449 -11.28 -7.06 15.19
CA VAL A 449 -10.83 -6.56 16.50
C VAL A 449 -10.82 -5.03 16.50
N ALA A 450 -10.28 -4.38 15.47
CA ALA A 450 -10.28 -2.92 15.37
C ALA A 450 -11.69 -2.34 15.37
N LEU A 451 -12.64 -2.95 14.65
CA LEU A 451 -14.04 -2.51 14.63
C LEU A 451 -14.66 -2.63 16.01
N ALA A 452 -14.45 -3.73 16.72
CA ALA A 452 -14.93 -3.90 18.10
C ALA A 452 -14.35 -2.83 19.03
N VAL A 453 -13.07 -2.47 18.88
CA VAL A 453 -12.43 -1.39 19.66
C VAL A 453 -13.11 -0.05 19.38
N VAL A 454 -13.36 0.31 18.12
CA VAL A 454 -14.02 1.57 17.74
C VAL A 454 -15.45 1.65 18.29
N LEU A 455 -16.19 0.55 18.23
CA LEU A 455 -17.59 0.51 18.66
C LEU A 455 -17.70 0.60 20.19
N PHE A 456 -16.89 -0.19 20.91
CA PHE A 456 -17.11 -0.46 22.33
C PHE A 456 -16.08 0.16 23.27
N ARG A 457 -14.86 0.47 22.80
CA ARG A 457 -13.73 0.84 23.67
C ARG A 457 -13.12 2.21 23.39
N ASP A 458 -13.66 2.98 22.44
CA ASP A 458 -13.12 4.31 22.09
C ASP A 458 -13.05 5.27 23.28
N ARG A 459 -14.11 5.31 24.11
CA ARG A 459 -14.16 6.15 25.32
C ARG A 459 -13.13 5.76 26.36
N GLU A 460 -12.80 4.48 26.46
CA GLU A 460 -11.78 4.00 27.42
C GLU A 460 -10.38 4.47 27.04
N LEU A 461 -10.13 4.67 25.74
CA LEU A 461 -8.82 5.02 25.21
C LEU A 461 -8.62 6.55 25.13
N THR A 462 -9.70 7.31 25.02
CA THR A 462 -9.63 8.75 24.76
C THR A 462 -9.02 9.53 25.92
N ILE A 463 -8.11 10.45 25.63
CA ILE A 463 -7.54 11.45 26.54
C ILE A 463 -8.17 12.83 26.25
N VAL A 464 -8.27 13.18 24.96
CA VAL A 464 -8.88 14.45 24.51
C VAL A 464 -9.99 14.17 23.50
N GLY A 465 -11.23 14.25 23.98
CA GLY A 465 -12.49 13.95 23.28
C GLY A 465 -13.02 15.02 22.36
#